data_AF-A0AA88R4S3-F1
#
_entry.id   AF-A0AA88R4S3-F1
#
_cell.length_a   1.000
_cell.length_b   1.000
_cell.length_c   1.000
_cell.angle_alpha   90.00
_cell.angle_beta   90.00
_cell.angle_gamma   90.00
#
_symmetry.space_group_name_H-M   'P 1'
#
loop_
_entity.id
_entity.type
_entity.pdbx_description
1 polymer ?
#
loop_
_entity_poly.entity_id
_entity_poly.type
_entity_poly.pdbx_seq_one_letter_code
_entity_poly.pdbx_strand_id
1 'polypeptide(L)'
;MKLLTSQSDDAADVNKGRLRDREVLNTTWAMGVSLMAGLSQFWEDMVVVEIPKLGKEAAAKAIKEWGQPKSKITHLAFYTTSGVDMPDADC
;
A
#
# COMPACT_ATOMS: atom_id res chain seq x y z
N MET A 1 28.94 -55.12 -13.83
CA MET A 1 27.87 -54.53 -12.99
C MET A 1 28.36 -53.19 -12.45
N LYS A 2 27.96 -52.07 -13.07
CA LYS A 2 27.99 -50.67 -12.57
C LYS A 2 27.73 -49.72 -13.75
N LEU A 3 26.48 -49.64 -14.22
CA LEU A 3 26.09 -48.69 -15.29
C LEU A 3 24.67 -48.12 -15.11
N LEU A 4 24.12 -48.09 -13.88
CA LEU A 4 22.75 -47.59 -13.66
C LEU A 4 22.60 -46.49 -12.58
N THR A 5 23.68 -46.03 -11.94
CA THR A 5 23.57 -45.01 -10.87
C THR A 5 23.90 -43.58 -11.32
N SER A 6 24.44 -43.36 -12.53
CA SER A 6 24.81 -42.00 -12.95
C SER A 6 23.63 -41.16 -13.43
N GLN A 7 22.55 -41.78 -13.93
CA GLN A 7 21.41 -41.03 -14.48
C GLN A 7 20.39 -40.56 -13.43
N SER A 8 20.35 -41.18 -12.24
CA SER A 8 19.42 -40.81 -11.17
C SER A 8 19.89 -39.62 -10.34
N ASP A 9 21.20 -39.50 -10.13
CA ASP A 9 21.79 -38.51 -9.22
C ASP A 9 21.82 -37.12 -9.87
N ASP A 10 22.05 -37.06 -11.18
CA ASP A 10 22.04 -35.80 -11.96
C ASP A 10 20.63 -35.17 -12.01
N ALA A 11 19.58 -35.98 -12.13
CA ALA A 11 18.20 -35.49 -12.18
C ALA A 11 17.70 -34.95 -10.83
N ALA A 12 18.21 -35.48 -9.72
CA ALA A 12 17.91 -35.00 -8.38
C ALA A 12 18.58 -33.64 -8.10
N ASP A 13 19.81 -33.46 -8.57
CA ASP A 13 20.57 -32.22 -8.31
C ASP A 13 20.09 -31.05 -9.18
N VAL A 14 19.66 -31.32 -10.42
CA VAL A 14 18.97 -30.33 -11.29
C VAL A 14 17.64 -29.89 -10.66
N ASN A 15 16.84 -30.82 -10.12
CA ASN A 15 15.61 -30.47 -9.42
C ASN A 15 15.89 -29.69 -8.13
N LYS A 16 16.95 -30.04 -7.39
CA LYS A 16 17.37 -29.29 -6.20
C LYS A 16 17.84 -27.88 -6.53
N GLY A 17 18.56 -27.68 -7.65
CA GLY A 17 18.88 -26.37 -8.20
C GLY A 17 17.63 -25.54 -8.51
N ARG A 18 16.69 -26.11 -9.27
CA ARG A 18 15.42 -25.45 -9.63
C ARG A 18 14.55 -25.10 -8.42
N LEU A 19 14.57 -25.94 -7.38
CA LEU A 19 13.86 -25.66 -6.14
C LEU A 19 14.51 -24.51 -5.36
N ARG A 20 15.86 -24.47 -5.29
CA ARG A 20 16.60 -23.35 -4.69
C ARG A 20 16.32 -22.03 -5.43
N ASP A 21 16.32 -22.05 -6.76
CA ASP A 21 16.01 -20.85 -7.56
C ASP A 21 14.58 -20.35 -7.31
N ARG A 22 13.61 -21.28 -7.20
CA ARG A 22 12.22 -20.95 -6.86
C ARG A 22 12.08 -20.38 -5.44
N GLU A 23 12.83 -20.90 -4.48
CA GLU A 23 12.82 -20.42 -3.10
C GLU A 23 13.45 -19.02 -3.00
N VAL A 24 14.53 -18.76 -3.73
CA VAL A 24 15.12 -17.41 -3.86
C VAL A 24 14.15 -16.44 -4.53
N LEU A 25 13.47 -16.84 -5.60
CA LEU A 25 12.45 -16.01 -6.25
C LEU A 25 11.26 -15.73 -5.33
N ASN A 26 10.79 -16.73 -4.57
CA ASN A 26 9.68 -16.56 -3.64
C ASN A 26 10.05 -15.66 -2.45
N THR A 27 11.26 -15.82 -1.89
CA THR A 27 11.74 -14.99 -0.77
C THR A 27 12.02 -13.55 -1.21
N THR A 28 12.68 -13.35 -2.35
CA THR A 28 12.90 -12.01 -2.92
C THR A 28 11.59 -11.32 -3.30
N TRP A 29 10.63 -12.06 -3.88
CA TRP A 29 9.27 -11.56 -4.12
C TRP A 29 8.58 -11.17 -2.80
N ALA A 30 8.58 -12.06 -1.81
CA ALA A 30 7.91 -11.82 -0.52
C ALA A 30 8.50 -10.61 0.22
N MET A 31 9.84 -10.47 0.22
CA MET A 31 10.51 -9.28 0.75
C MET A 31 10.12 -8.01 -0.01
N GLY A 32 10.04 -8.08 -1.34
CA GLY A 32 9.59 -6.96 -2.18
C GLY A 32 8.15 -6.52 -1.87
N VAL A 33 7.22 -7.48 -1.76
CA VAL A 33 5.83 -7.21 -1.38
C VAL A 33 5.74 -6.62 0.03
N SER A 34 6.51 -7.16 0.99
CA SER A 34 6.52 -6.66 2.37
C SER A 34 7.10 -5.24 2.49
N LEU A 35 8.14 -4.91 1.72
CA LEU A 35 8.72 -3.57 1.68
C LEU A 35 7.73 -2.56 1.07
N MET A 36 7.05 -2.94 -0.01
CA MET A 36 6.04 -2.09 -0.67
C MET A 36 4.82 -1.86 0.23
N ALA A 37 4.35 -2.90 0.93
CA ALA A 37 3.24 -2.79 1.89
C ALA A 37 3.60 -1.89 3.09
N GLY A 38 4.80 -2.06 3.66
CA GLY A 38 5.26 -1.24 4.78
C GLY A 38 5.44 0.24 4.43
N LEU A 39 5.90 0.54 3.21
CA LEU A 39 5.92 1.91 2.70
C LEU A 39 4.49 2.45 2.57
N SER A 40 3.56 1.72 1.94
CA SER A 40 2.17 2.19 1.79
C SER A 40 1.56 2.62 3.12
N GLN A 41 1.68 1.79 4.17
CA GLN A 41 1.13 2.09 5.49
C GLN A 41 1.72 3.37 6.10
N PHE A 42 3.03 3.59 5.98
CA PHE A 42 3.69 4.80 6.50
C PHE A 42 3.19 6.07 5.82
N TRP A 43 2.99 6.02 4.50
CA TRP A 43 2.45 7.15 3.76
C TRP A 43 0.96 7.36 4.05
N GLU A 44 0.18 6.29 4.20
CA GLU A 44 -1.23 6.36 4.59
C GLU A 44 -1.40 7.07 5.94
N ASP A 45 -0.66 6.64 6.97
CA ASP A 45 -0.73 7.25 8.31
C ASP A 45 -0.36 8.75 8.30
N MET A 46 0.60 9.13 7.45
CA MET A 46 0.99 10.54 7.26
C MET A 46 -0.08 11.34 6.52
N VAL A 47 -0.64 10.77 5.44
CA VAL A 47 -1.60 11.42 4.55
C VAL A 47 -2.94 11.66 5.24
N VAL A 48 -3.39 10.71 6.08
CA VAL A 48 -4.63 10.82 6.88
C VAL A 48 -4.62 12.04 7.80
N VAL A 49 -3.45 12.43 8.32
CA VAL A 49 -3.36 13.56 9.27
C VAL A 49 -3.14 14.89 8.56
N GLU A 50 -2.34 14.91 7.50
CA GLU A 50 -1.92 16.16 6.85
C GLU A 50 -2.96 16.71 5.86
N ILE A 51 -3.68 15.84 5.15
CA ILE A 51 -4.69 16.27 4.17
C ILE A 51 -5.89 16.98 4.83
N PRO A 52 -6.49 16.49 5.94
CA PRO A 52 -7.59 17.20 6.61
C PRO A 52 -7.18 18.53 7.24
N LYS A 53 -5.93 18.67 7.72
CA LYS A 53 -5.41 19.95 8.24
C LYS A 53 -5.35 21.00 7.15
N LEU A 54 -4.74 20.67 6.01
CA LEU A 54 -4.69 21.56 4.85
C LEU A 54 -6.09 21.87 4.32
N GLY A 55 -6.97 20.87 4.26
CA GLY A 55 -8.38 21.04 3.90
C GLY A 55 -9.12 22.02 4.81
N LYS A 56 -8.91 21.94 6.13
CA LYS A 56 -9.50 22.85 7.12
C LYS A 56 -9.03 24.29 6.93
N GLU A 57 -7.74 24.51 6.72
CA GLU A 57 -7.20 25.85 6.49
C GLU A 57 -7.70 26.46 5.17
N ALA A 58 -7.72 25.67 4.10
CA ALA A 58 -8.25 26.08 2.81
C ALA A 58 -9.75 26.42 2.90
N ALA A 59 -10.54 25.56 3.55
CA ALA A 59 -11.96 25.79 3.78
C ALA A 59 -12.19 27.04 4.65
N ALA A 60 -11.39 27.26 5.70
CA ALA A 60 -11.52 28.44 6.53
C ALA A 60 -11.24 29.74 5.76
N LYS A 61 -10.25 29.75 4.86
CA LYS A 61 -9.96 30.89 3.98
C LYS A 61 -11.11 31.11 2.98
N ALA A 62 -11.58 30.05 2.32
CA ALA A 62 -12.69 30.14 1.37
C ALA A 62 -14.00 30.63 2.03
N ILE A 63 -14.30 30.18 3.25
CA ILE A 63 -15.46 30.65 4.03
C ILE A 63 -15.30 32.14 4.40
N LYS A 64 -14.09 32.56 4.76
CA LYS A 64 -13.82 33.97 5.08
C LYS A 64 -13.98 34.87 3.85
N GLU A 65 -13.56 34.41 2.67
CA GLU A 65 -13.77 35.11 1.40
C GLU A 65 -15.23 35.10 0.95
N TRP A 66 -15.97 34.02 1.23
CA TRP A 66 -17.39 33.91 0.90
C TRP A 66 -18.28 34.86 1.71
N GLY A 67 -17.88 35.21 2.94
CA GLY A 67 -18.55 36.22 3.76
C GLY A 67 -19.95 35.86 4.27
N GLN A 68 -20.42 34.63 4.03
CA GLN A 68 -21.69 34.11 4.52
C GLN A 68 -21.51 33.25 5.79
N PRO A 69 -22.56 33.14 6.63
CA PRO A 69 -22.52 32.26 7.79
C PRO A 69 -22.37 30.79 7.36
N LYS A 70 -21.53 30.05 8.10
CA LYS A 70 -21.25 28.62 7.88
C LYS A 70 -22.50 27.75 7.81
N SER A 71 -23.59 28.19 8.44
CA SER A 71 -24.90 27.51 8.45
C SER A 71 -25.57 27.38 7.09
N LYS A 72 -25.12 28.11 6.06
CA LYS A 72 -25.64 28.01 4.69
C LYS A 72 -24.85 27.04 3.80
N ILE A 73 -23.77 26.45 4.28
CA ILE A 73 -23.04 25.42 3.55
C ILE A 73 -23.87 24.14 3.62
N THR A 74 -24.50 23.76 2.51
CA THR A 74 -25.37 22.58 2.43
C THR A 74 -24.65 21.33 1.96
N HIS A 75 -23.54 21.49 1.25
CA HIS A 75 -22.77 20.40 0.68
C HIS A 75 -21.28 20.73 0.79
N LEU A 76 -20.48 19.73 1.18
CA LEU A 76 -19.02 19.80 1.18
C LEU A 76 -18.51 18.75 0.20
N ALA A 77 -17.87 19.19 -0.88
CA ALA A 77 -17.18 18.30 -1.80
C ALA A 77 -15.69 18.29 -1.46
N PHE A 78 -15.19 17.16 -0.98
CA PHE A 78 -13.77 16.94 -0.70
C PHE A 78 -13.24 15.88 -1.66
N TYR A 79 -12.17 16.21 -2.39
CA TYR A 79 -11.52 15.27 -3.30
C TYR A 79 -10.06 15.11 -2.87
N THR A 80 -9.71 13.91 -2.43
CA THR A 80 -8.32 13.50 -2.19
C THR A 80 -7.96 12.36 -3.13
N THR A 81 -6.77 12.40 -3.73
CA THR A 81 -6.24 11.35 -4.61
C THR A 81 -5.53 10.24 -3.83
N SER A 82 -5.34 10.39 -2.52
CA SER A 82 -4.64 9.43 -1.66
C SER A 82 -5.16 9.52 -0.22
N GLY A 83 -5.48 8.39 0.39
CA GLY A 83 -6.02 8.29 1.75
C GLY A 83 -7.55 8.27 1.79
N VAL A 84 -8.12 7.09 2.03
CA VAL A 84 -9.53 6.92 2.40
C VAL A 84 -9.55 6.84 3.92
N ASP A 85 -9.63 7.99 4.59
CA ASP A 85 -10.00 8.02 6.00
C ASP A 85 -11.53 8.11 6.06
N MET A 86 -12.17 7.04 6.49
CA MET A 86 -13.61 6.98 6.62
C MET A 86 -13.94 7.14 8.11
N PRO A 87 -14.19 8.36 8.60
CA PRO A 87 -14.72 8.52 9.95
C PRO A 87 -16.08 7.84 9.96
N ASP A 88 -16.29 6.99 10.98
CA ASP A 88 -17.52 6.24 11.20
C ASP A 88 -18.71 7.20 11.02
N ALA A 89 -19.55 6.90 10.03
CA ALA A 89 -20.75 7.66 9.79
C ALA A 89 -21.68 7.37 10.96
N ASP A 90 -22.03 8.41 11.73
CA ASP A 90 -23.12 8.40 12.69
C ASP A 90 -24.41 7.92 12.00
N CYS A 91 -24.63 6.60 11.97
CA CYS A 91 -25.90 5.95 11.67
C CYS A 91 -26.17 4.81 12.64
#